data_AF-A0A9E0TB50-F1
#
_entry.id   AF-A0A9E0TB50-F1
#
_cell.length_a   1.000
_cell.length_b   1.000
_cell.length_c   1.000
_cell.angle_alpha   90.00
_cell.angle_beta   90.00
_cell.angle_gamma   90.00
#
_symmetry.space_group_name_H-M   'P 1'
#
loop_
_entity.id
_entity.type
_entity.pdbx_description
1 polymer ?
#
loop_
_entity_poly.entity_id
_entity_poly.type
_entity_poly.pdbx_seq_one_letter_code
_entity_poly.pdbx_strand_id
1 'polypeptide(L)'
;MIKTFIDKLLGKGGAGRGAKSRFGKRAEVPAAVHGINPELVDRRASDVVRTLKQAGFEAYIVGGAVRDLLLGLKPKDFDVATNATPEQVKGLFRRAFIIGKRFRIVHVVYGRGREHEV
;
A
#
# COMPACT_ATOMS: atom_id res chain seq x y z
N MET A 1 12.05 -26.11 -39.12
CA MET A 1 10.69 -26.01 -38.54
C MET A 1 10.43 -26.99 -37.39
N ILE A 2 11.08 -28.16 -37.33
CA ILE A 2 10.88 -29.13 -36.23
C ILE A 2 11.56 -28.74 -34.90
N LYS A 3 12.73 -28.08 -34.93
CA LYS A 3 13.43 -27.63 -33.70
C LYS A 3 12.57 -26.73 -32.83
N THR A 4 11.87 -25.77 -33.44
CA THR A 4 10.99 -24.80 -32.77
C THR A 4 9.82 -25.46 -32.05
N PHE A 5 9.37 -26.64 -32.52
CA PHE A 5 8.27 -27.39 -31.93
C PHE A 5 8.74 -28.21 -30.71
N ILE A 6 9.93 -28.80 -30.80
CA ILE A 6 10.57 -29.56 -29.71
C ILE A 6 10.93 -28.63 -28.54
N ASP A 7 11.45 -27.43 -28.82
CA ASP A 7 11.77 -26.43 -27.78
C ASP A 7 10.53 -25.97 -26.99
N LYS A 8 9.37 -25.94 -27.65
CA LYS A 8 8.07 -25.57 -27.04
C LYS A 8 7.47 -26.70 -26.20
N LEU A 9 7.74 -27.96 -26.57
CA LEU A 9 7.28 -29.15 -25.85
C LEU A 9 8.15 -29.49 -24.63
N LEU A 10 9.45 -29.17 -24.69
CA LEU A 10 10.42 -29.44 -23.60
C LEU A 10 10.50 -28.31 -22.55
N GLY A 11 9.55 -27.37 -22.54
CA GLY A 11 9.50 -26.31 -21.52
C GLY A 11 10.68 -25.32 -21.57
N LYS A 12 11.50 -25.33 -22.62
CA LYS A 12 12.43 -24.23 -22.94
C LYS A 12 11.69 -23.10 -23.64
N GLY A 13 10.57 -22.68 -23.04
CA GLY A 13 10.10 -21.32 -23.21
C GLY A 13 11.23 -20.46 -22.68
N GLY A 14 11.94 -19.79 -23.60
CA GLY A 14 13.08 -18.95 -23.25
C GLY A 14 12.72 -18.14 -22.03
N ALA A 15 13.44 -18.37 -20.93
CA ALA A 15 13.31 -17.58 -19.73
C ALA A 15 13.40 -16.13 -20.19
N GLY A 16 12.24 -15.46 -20.25
CA GLY A 16 12.17 -14.08 -20.68
C GLY A 16 13.18 -13.38 -19.80
N ARG A 17 14.23 -12.81 -20.41
CA ARG A 17 15.25 -12.04 -19.68
C ARG A 17 14.46 -11.08 -18.82
N GLY A 18 14.33 -11.36 -17.52
CA GLY A 18 13.40 -10.65 -16.65
C GLY A 18 13.72 -9.19 -16.81
N ALA A 19 12.78 -8.43 -17.37
CA ALA A 19 12.99 -7.01 -17.61
C ALA A 19 13.45 -6.43 -16.27
N LYS A 20 14.69 -5.92 -16.21
CA LYS A 20 15.22 -5.36 -14.96
C LYS A 20 14.20 -4.33 -14.49
N SER A 21 13.60 -4.59 -13.32
CA SER A 21 12.61 -3.70 -12.74
C SER A 21 13.19 -2.29 -12.71
N ARG A 22 12.49 -1.34 -13.34
CA ARG A 22 12.87 0.09 -13.32
C ARG A 22 12.87 0.66 -11.90
N PHE A 23 12.22 -0.03 -10.97
CA PHE A 23 11.99 0.41 -9.58
C PHE A 23 13.02 -0.17 -8.59
N GLY A 24 14.13 -0.73 -9.07
CA GLY A 24 15.12 -1.38 -8.22
C GLY A 24 14.66 -2.72 -7.66
N LYS A 25 15.41 -3.22 -6.66
CA LYS A 25 15.05 -4.44 -5.92
C LYS A 25 14.24 -4.06 -4.68
N ARG A 26 13.13 -4.78 -4.43
CA ARG A 26 12.39 -4.67 -3.17
C ARG A 26 13.34 -5.00 -2.00
N ALA A 27 13.37 -4.14 -1.00
CA ALA A 27 14.09 -4.35 0.25
C ALA A 27 13.11 -4.20 1.42
N GLU A 28 13.26 -5.06 2.41
CA GLU A 28 12.59 -4.92 3.70
C GLU A 28 13.62 -4.41 4.69
N VAL A 29 13.34 -3.25 5.30
CA VAL A 29 14.23 -2.61 6.27
C VAL A 29 13.63 -2.83 7.65
N PRO A 30 14.29 -3.59 8.56
CA PRO A 30 13.76 -3.84 9.90
C PRO A 30 13.63 -2.57 10.75
N ALA A 31 12.81 -2.62 11.78
CA ALA A 31 12.59 -1.50 12.69
C ALA A 31 13.86 -0.97 13.36
N ALA A 32 14.76 -1.89 13.74
CA ALA A 32 16.05 -1.55 14.31
C ALA A 32 16.97 -0.77 13.34
N VAL A 33 16.70 -0.84 12.03
CA VAL A 33 17.47 -0.16 10.99
C VAL A 33 16.81 1.16 10.59
N HIS A 34 15.49 1.17 10.36
CA HIS A 34 14.82 2.39 9.90
C HIS A 34 14.58 3.41 11.01
N GLY A 35 14.55 3.02 12.28
CA GLY A 35 14.48 3.94 13.41
C GLY A 35 13.19 4.77 13.59
N ILE A 36 12.20 4.64 12.68
CA ILE A 36 10.88 5.28 12.81
C ILE A 36 10.31 5.07 14.22
N ASN A 37 10.01 6.17 14.91
CA ASN A 37 9.32 6.16 16.19
C ASN A 37 7.82 5.87 15.99
N PRO A 38 7.29 4.73 16.47
CA PRO A 38 5.88 4.38 16.33
C PRO A 38 4.92 5.38 17.02
N GLU A 39 5.38 6.11 18.04
CA GLU A 39 4.57 7.09 18.76
C GLU A 39 4.22 8.33 17.91
N LEU A 40 4.98 8.59 16.85
CA LEU A 40 4.69 9.66 15.89
C LEU A 40 3.66 9.24 14.83
N VAL A 41 3.26 7.97 14.81
CA VAL A 41 2.26 7.45 13.87
C VAL A 41 0.87 7.69 14.43
N ASP A 42 -0.01 8.31 13.64
CA ASP A 42 -1.39 8.53 14.06
C ASP A 42 -2.10 7.18 14.30
N ARG A 43 -2.75 7.07 15.46
CA ARG A 43 -3.47 5.86 15.86
C ARG A 43 -4.58 5.50 14.87
N ARG A 44 -5.26 6.48 14.28
CA ARG A 44 -6.34 6.27 13.28
C ARG A 44 -5.77 5.66 12.01
N ALA A 45 -4.63 6.15 11.52
CA ALA A 45 -3.95 5.55 10.36
C ALA A 45 -3.53 4.10 10.65
N SER A 46 -2.99 3.84 11.84
CA SER A 46 -2.66 2.49 12.30
C SER A 46 -3.88 1.58 12.38
N ASP A 47 -5.02 2.10 12.83
CA ASP A 47 -6.29 1.38 12.92
C ASP A 47 -6.86 1.04 11.53
N VAL A 48 -6.74 1.95 10.54
CA VAL A 48 -7.12 1.69 9.15
C VAL A 48 -6.30 0.54 8.57
N VAL A 49 -4.97 0.62 8.69
CA VAL A 49 -4.07 -0.44 8.21
C VAL A 49 -4.39 -1.78 8.88
N ARG A 50 -4.58 -1.78 10.20
CA ARG A 50 -4.92 -3.00 10.94
C ARG A 50 -6.24 -3.60 10.48
N THR A 51 -7.27 -2.78 10.29
CA THR A 51 -8.60 -3.23 9.83
C THR A 51 -8.52 -3.86 8.45
N LEU A 52 -7.79 -3.23 7.51
CA LEU A 52 -7.59 -3.78 6.17
C LEU A 52 -6.82 -5.10 6.20
N LYS A 53 -5.74 -5.19 6.99
CA LYS A 53 -4.96 -6.41 7.15
C LYS A 53 -5.76 -7.55 7.77
N GLN A 54 -6.57 -7.27 8.80
CA GLN A 54 -7.45 -8.26 9.42
C GLN A 54 -8.51 -8.79 8.44
N ALA A 55 -8.93 -7.97 7.47
CA ALA A 55 -9.82 -8.38 6.39
C ALA A 55 -9.10 -9.12 5.23
N GLY A 56 -7.79 -9.38 5.34
CA GLY A 56 -7.02 -10.13 4.37
C GLY A 56 -6.40 -9.30 3.24
N PHE A 57 -6.43 -7.97 3.35
CA PHE A 57 -5.83 -7.07 2.36
C PHE A 57 -4.40 -6.66 2.73
N GLU A 58 -3.60 -6.34 1.73
CA GLU A 58 -2.35 -5.61 1.94
C GLU A 58 -2.67 -4.15 2.22
N ALA A 59 -2.02 -3.56 3.22
CA ALA A 59 -2.18 -2.15 3.56
C ALA A 59 -0.91 -1.58 4.20
N TYR A 60 -0.52 -0.38 3.77
CA TYR A 60 0.70 0.28 4.24
C TYR A 60 0.50 1.79 4.33
N ILE A 61 1.10 2.42 5.35
CA ILE A 61 1.28 3.88 5.35
C ILE A 61 2.34 4.21 4.30
N VAL A 62 2.08 5.24 3.48
CA VAL A 62 2.93 5.62 2.36
C VAL A 62 3.16 7.13 2.31
N GLY A 63 3.85 7.60 1.28
CA GLY A 63 3.89 9.02 0.93
C GLY A 63 4.70 9.89 1.89
N GLY A 64 4.22 11.11 2.09
CA GLY A 64 4.88 12.15 2.88
C GLY A 64 5.11 11.73 4.34
N ALA A 65 4.15 11.01 4.93
CA ALA A 65 4.26 10.54 6.31
C ALA A 65 5.49 9.66 6.54
N VAL A 66 5.78 8.71 5.65
CA VAL A 66 6.95 7.82 5.78
C VAL A 66 8.25 8.62 5.69
N ARG A 67 8.33 9.57 4.74
CA ARG A 67 9.48 10.47 4.62
C ARG A 67 9.69 11.26 5.91
N ASP A 68 8.64 11.88 6.43
CA ASP A 68 8.73 12.76 7.60
C ASP A 68 9.11 11.95 8.85
N LEU A 69 8.54 10.76 9.03
CA LEU A 69 8.88 9.84 10.11
C LEU A 69 10.35 9.39 10.07
N LEU A 70 10.89 9.11 8.88
CA LEU A 70 12.31 8.77 8.71
C LEU A 70 13.25 9.94 9.05
N LEU A 71 12.77 11.17 8.92
CA LEU A 71 13.48 12.39 9.33
C LEU A 71 13.26 12.75 10.81
N GLY A 72 12.49 11.95 11.56
CA GLY A 72 12.13 12.25 12.95
C GLY A 72 11.16 13.42 13.09
N LEU A 73 10.48 13.81 12.01
CA LEU A 73 9.48 14.88 11.99
C LEU A 73 8.09 14.31 12.24
N LYS A 74 7.20 15.13 12.80
CA LYS A 74 5.79 14.78 12.96
C LYS A 74 5.04 14.98 11.62
N PRO A 75 4.46 13.92 11.03
CA PRO A 75 3.66 14.05 9.80
C PRO A 75 2.43 14.94 9.98
N LYS A 76 1.97 15.56 8.88
CA LYS A 76 0.76 16.39 8.86
C LYS A 76 -0.49 15.58 8.54
N ASP A 77 -0.33 14.63 7.63
CA ASP A 77 -1.34 13.76 7.04
C ASP A 77 -0.79 12.33 6.93
N PHE A 78 -1.68 11.34 6.79
CA PHE A 78 -1.31 9.93 6.70
C PHE A 78 -2.10 9.24 5.60
N ASP A 79 -1.44 8.98 4.46
CA ASP A 79 -2.03 8.18 3.38
C ASP A 79 -1.84 6.68 3.61
N VAL A 80 -2.85 5.90 3.25
CA VAL A 80 -2.79 4.43 3.24
C VAL A 80 -2.96 3.89 1.82
N ALA A 81 -2.00 3.10 1.36
CA ALA A 81 -2.12 2.33 0.12
C ALA A 81 -2.59 0.90 0.43
N THR A 82 -3.51 0.36 -0.37
CA THR A 82 -4.05 -0.99 -0.22
C THR A 82 -4.37 -1.63 -1.56
N ASN A 83 -4.39 -2.97 -1.60
CA ASN A 83 -4.91 -3.73 -2.74
C ASN A 83 -6.44 -3.92 -2.72
N ALA A 84 -7.14 -3.45 -1.69
CA ALA A 84 -8.60 -3.43 -1.66
C ALA A 84 -9.19 -2.44 -2.68
N THR A 85 -10.30 -2.79 -3.32
CA THR A 85 -11.04 -1.85 -4.17
C THR A 85 -11.76 -0.80 -3.33
N PRO A 86 -12.11 0.38 -3.89
CA PRO A 86 -12.86 1.39 -3.16
C PRO A 86 -14.16 0.88 -2.53
N GLU A 87 -14.86 -0.02 -3.21
CA GLU A 87 -16.09 -0.65 -2.73
C GLU A 87 -15.82 -1.61 -1.56
N GLN A 88 -14.72 -2.37 -1.61
CA GLN A 88 -14.29 -3.24 -0.50
C GLN A 88 -13.91 -2.41 0.73
N VAL A 89 -13.15 -1.32 0.55
CA VAL A 89 -12.83 -0.38 1.63
C VAL A 89 -14.13 0.18 2.23
N LYS A 90 -15.08 0.60 1.40
CA LYS A 90 -16.38 1.09 1.88
C LYS A 90 -17.18 0.04 2.65
N GLY A 91 -17.04 -1.24 2.32
CA GLY A 91 -17.64 -2.34 3.07
C GLY A 91 -17.06 -2.52 4.48
N LEU A 92 -15.78 -2.20 4.67
CA LEU A 92 -15.09 -2.32 5.96
C LEU A 92 -15.30 -1.11 6.88
N PHE A 93 -15.49 0.07 6.30
CA PHE A 93 -15.61 1.32 7.06
C PHE A 93 -16.98 1.96 6.86
N ARG A 94 -17.81 1.98 7.93
CA ARG A 94 -19.15 2.59 7.93
C ARG A 94 -19.17 4.04 7.41
N ARG A 95 -18.09 4.79 7.62
CA ARG A 95 -17.94 6.20 7.21
C ARG A 95 -16.77 6.37 6.24
N ALA A 96 -16.90 5.73 5.09
CA ALA A 96 -15.98 5.90 3.97
C ALA A 96 -16.65 6.57 2.77
N PHE A 97 -15.96 7.55 2.18
CA PHE A 97 -16.42 8.29 1.00
C PHE A 97 -15.47 8.07 -0.15
N ILE A 98 -15.98 7.55 -1.27
CA ILE A 98 -15.19 7.42 -2.49
C ILE A 98 -15.10 8.82 -3.11
N ILE A 99 -13.88 9.35 -3.22
CA ILE A 99 -13.60 10.69 -3.74
C ILE A 99 -13.15 10.57 -5.19
N GLY A 100 -14.04 11.00 -6.10
CA GLY A 100 -13.77 11.08 -7.53
C GLY A 100 -13.67 9.71 -8.22
N LYS A 101 -14.35 9.56 -9.36
CA LYS A 101 -14.30 8.30 -10.14
C LYS A 101 -12.94 8.07 -10.80
N ARG A 102 -12.18 9.13 -11.05
CA ARG A 102 -10.90 9.07 -11.78
C ARG A 102 -9.73 8.57 -10.92
N PHE A 103 -9.67 8.95 -9.65
CA PHE A 103 -8.48 8.77 -8.82
C PHE A 103 -8.58 7.61 -7.83
N ARG A 104 -9.73 6.94 -7.72
CA ARG A 104 -9.96 5.76 -6.84
C ARG A 104 -9.50 5.99 -5.39
N ILE A 105 -9.75 7.20 -4.86
CA ILE A 105 -9.42 7.57 -3.48
C ILE A 105 -10.62 7.29 -2.59
N VAL A 106 -10.38 6.88 -1.34
CA VAL A 106 -11.41 6.71 -0.31
C VAL A 106 -11.01 7.45 0.94
N HIS A 107 -11.82 8.41 1.38
CA HIS A 107 -11.64 9.06 2.68
C HIS A 107 -12.34 8.27 3.78
N VAL A 108 -11.58 7.85 4.80
CA VAL A 108 -12.10 7.16 5.99
C VAL A 108 -12.19 8.15 7.15
N VAL A 109 -13.40 8.39 7.66
CA VAL A 109 -13.64 9.43 8.68
C VAL A 109 -13.87 8.85 10.07
N TYR A 110 -13.03 9.27 11.03
CA TYR A 110 -13.15 8.95 12.46
C TYR A 110 -13.79 10.11 13.26
N GLY A 111 -14.67 9.79 14.22
CA GLY A 111 -15.30 10.79 15.12
C GLY A 111 -16.52 11.52 14.52
N ARG A 112 -17.14 12.45 15.27
CA ARG A 112 -18.32 13.24 14.82
C ARG A 112 -17.88 14.56 14.14
N GLY A 113 -17.42 14.49 12.91
CA GLY A 113 -17.09 15.69 12.13
C GLY A 113 -16.54 15.35 10.73
N ARG A 114 -16.42 16.35 9.86
CA ARG A 114 -15.73 16.29 8.55
C ARG A 114 -14.34 16.95 8.60
N GLU A 115 -13.74 17.09 9.77
CA GLU A 115 -12.52 17.90 9.97
C GLU A 115 -11.21 17.13 9.83
N HIS A 116 -11.25 15.82 9.56
CA HIS A 116 -10.06 15.01 9.54
C HIS A 116 -10.10 14.10 8.31
N GLU A 117 -9.48 14.59 7.25
CA GLU A 117 -9.07 13.80 6.10
C GLU A 117 -7.96 12.82 6.55
N VAL A 118 -8.08 11.57 6.13
CA VAL A 118 -7.04 10.53 6.18
C VAL A 118 -6.96 9.94 4.79
#